data_AF-A0A7J3ZKC5-F1
#
_entry.id   AF-A0A7J3ZKC5-F1
#
_cell.length_a   1.000
_cell.length_b   1.000
_cell.length_c   1.000
_cell.angle_alpha   90.00
_cell.angle_beta   90.00
_cell.angle_gamma   90.00
#
_symmetry.space_group_name_H-M   'P 1'
#
loop_
_entity.id
_entity.type
_entity.pdbx_description
1 polymer ?
#
loop_
_entity_poly.entity_id
_entity_poly.type
_entity_poly.pdbx_seq_one_letter_code
_entity_poly.pdbx_strand_id
1 'polypeptide(L)'
;VLELTASSGAAAFIVGPSERSVAIFEASYTFVTDTTDFWRRALSPYPLHAEGFTGEPAYFHHIIGAVRGLLEKTGLTVEDFDYAVFHQPNGRFPLKVAQKLGFPKEKVTPGLVVPYIGNTYNASALLGLARLLDAIEPGSRILVAPFGSGAGSDAYSLVVTEHVKQARSRGRTIEDMLANKVYIDYATYAKVRGLVFRIE
;
A
#
# COMPACT_ATOMS: atom_id res chain seq x y z
N VAL A 1 -3.75 -10.68 -16.13
CA VAL A 1 -3.11 -9.44 -15.65
C VAL A 1 -2.42 -9.62 -14.30
N LEU A 2 -3.03 -10.33 -13.32
CA LEU A 2 -2.47 -10.53 -11.98
C LEU A 2 -1.04 -11.09 -11.94
N GLU A 3 -0.69 -12.00 -12.85
CA GLU A 3 0.66 -12.59 -12.92
C GLU A 3 1.76 -11.53 -13.07
N LEU A 4 1.50 -10.47 -13.83
CA LEU A 4 2.48 -9.42 -14.12
C LEU A 4 2.73 -8.47 -12.95
N THR A 5 1.83 -8.46 -11.96
CA THR A 5 1.99 -7.61 -10.77
C THR A 5 2.18 -8.42 -9.50
N ALA A 6 1.90 -9.71 -9.46
CA ALA A 6 2.08 -10.53 -8.27
C ALA A 6 3.56 -10.56 -7.83
N SER A 7 3.81 -10.24 -6.57
CA SER A 7 5.17 -10.18 -6.01
C SER A 7 5.19 -10.60 -4.55
N SER A 8 6.36 -10.56 -3.93
CA SER A 8 6.56 -10.91 -2.51
C SER A 8 7.34 -9.81 -1.81
N GLY A 9 6.88 -9.44 -0.61
CA GLY A 9 7.51 -8.42 0.22
C GLY A 9 6.75 -8.28 1.54
N ALA A 10 7.41 -7.70 2.54
CA ALA A 10 6.85 -7.52 3.86
C ALA A 10 7.34 -6.18 4.45
N ALA A 11 6.50 -5.57 5.27
CA ALA A 11 6.87 -4.43 6.10
C ALA A 11 6.40 -4.71 7.52
N ALA A 12 7.22 -4.35 8.51
CA ALA A 12 6.92 -4.54 9.92
C ALA A 12 7.00 -3.19 10.64
N PHE A 13 6.00 -2.92 11.49
CA PHE A 13 5.91 -1.71 12.29
C PHE A 13 5.76 -2.11 13.76
N ILE A 14 6.50 -1.43 14.63
CA ILE A 14 6.40 -1.60 16.09
C ILE A 14 5.50 -0.49 16.61
N VAL A 15 4.41 -0.85 17.28
CA VAL A 15 3.48 0.09 17.91
C VAL A 15 3.90 0.30 19.36
N GLY A 16 3.99 1.55 19.78
CA GLY A 16 4.44 1.92 21.13
C GLY A 16 4.09 3.36 21.52
N PRO A 17 4.63 3.85 22.64
CA PRO A 17 4.36 5.19 23.15
C PRO A 17 4.76 6.30 22.16
N SER A 18 3.98 7.38 22.11
CA SER A 18 4.18 8.47 21.14
C SER A 18 5.49 9.22 21.34
N GLU A 19 6.01 9.28 22.57
CA GLU A 19 7.23 10.01 22.96
C GLU A 19 8.52 9.42 22.37
N ARG A 20 8.44 8.25 21.75
CA ARG A 20 9.58 7.57 21.09
C ARG A 20 9.26 7.10 19.67
N SER A 21 8.07 7.41 19.17
CA SER A 21 7.58 6.89 17.89
C SER A 21 8.00 7.78 16.73
N VAL A 22 8.34 7.18 15.58
CA VAL A 22 8.73 7.91 14.36
C VAL A 22 7.56 8.62 13.68
N ALA A 23 6.34 8.16 13.95
CA ALA A 23 5.09 8.77 13.54
C ALA A 23 4.03 8.47 14.59
N ILE A 24 3.05 9.36 14.74
CA ILE A 24 1.95 9.27 15.70
C ILE A 24 0.65 9.12 14.94
N PHE A 25 -0.20 8.18 15.35
CA PHE A 25 -1.57 8.06 14.85
C PHE A 25 -2.42 9.21 15.41
N GLU A 26 -2.96 10.05 14.53
CA GLU A 26 -3.94 11.06 14.92
C GLU A 26 -5.36 10.47 14.93
N ALA A 27 -5.68 9.69 13.89
CA ALA A 27 -7.01 9.11 13.74
C ALA A 27 -7.00 7.92 12.76
N SER A 28 -8.04 7.11 12.88
CA SER A 28 -8.39 6.07 11.91
C SER A 28 -9.88 6.06 11.61
N TYR A 29 -10.23 5.57 10.42
CA TYR A 29 -11.59 5.25 10.00
C TYR A 29 -11.57 4.01 9.11
N THR A 30 -12.60 3.16 9.21
CA THR A 30 -12.70 1.88 8.50
C THR A 30 -14.01 1.84 7.72
N PHE A 31 -13.95 1.44 6.45
CA PHE A 31 -15.12 1.25 5.60
C PHE A 31 -15.12 -0.16 5.00
N VAL A 32 -16.14 -0.96 5.33
CA VAL A 32 -16.20 -2.40 5.00
C VAL A 32 -17.60 -2.77 4.51
N THR A 33 -17.65 -3.62 3.50
CA THR A 33 -18.89 -4.25 3.01
C THR A 33 -18.63 -5.71 2.62
N ASP A 34 -19.69 -6.49 2.39
CA ASP A 34 -19.58 -7.79 1.72
C ASP A 34 -19.57 -7.58 0.20
N THR A 35 -18.38 -7.65 -0.41
CA THR A 35 -18.12 -7.39 -1.83
C THR A 35 -17.27 -8.52 -2.41
N THR A 36 -17.84 -9.29 -3.34
CA THR A 36 -17.21 -10.49 -3.93
C THR A 36 -16.34 -10.15 -5.15
N ASP A 37 -15.38 -9.24 -4.99
CA ASP A 37 -14.53 -8.77 -6.09
C ASP A 37 -13.34 -9.68 -6.40
N PHE A 38 -12.70 -10.24 -5.37
CA PHE A 38 -11.56 -11.15 -5.50
C PHE A 38 -11.50 -12.09 -4.31
N TRP A 39 -11.32 -13.39 -4.58
CA TRP A 39 -11.32 -14.41 -3.54
C TRP A 39 -10.44 -15.59 -3.90
N ARG A 40 -10.06 -16.38 -2.88
CA ARG A 40 -9.38 -17.67 -3.08
C ARG A 40 -10.04 -18.72 -2.20
N ARG A 41 -10.61 -19.75 -2.82
CA ARG A 41 -11.14 -20.90 -2.10
C ARG A 41 -10.00 -21.65 -1.41
N ALA A 42 -10.32 -22.32 -0.29
CA ALA A 42 -9.38 -23.22 0.36
C ALA A 42 -8.84 -24.24 -0.67
N LEU A 43 -7.53 -24.52 -0.61
CA LEU A 43 -6.80 -25.43 -1.49
C LEU A 43 -6.68 -25.00 -2.96
N SER A 44 -7.31 -23.91 -3.40
CA SER A 44 -7.04 -23.37 -4.74
C SER A 44 -5.65 -22.72 -4.79
N PRO A 45 -4.79 -23.08 -5.76
CA PRO A 45 -3.45 -22.49 -5.87
C PRO A 45 -3.51 -21.00 -6.27
N TYR A 46 -4.52 -20.62 -7.05
CA TYR A 46 -4.71 -19.26 -7.56
C TYR A 46 -6.08 -18.69 -7.16
N PRO A 47 -6.17 -17.36 -6.99
CA PRO A 47 -7.42 -16.67 -6.73
C PRO A 47 -8.28 -16.55 -8.00
N LEU A 48 -9.57 -16.25 -7.80
CA LEU A 48 -10.50 -15.79 -8.83
C LEU A 48 -10.85 -14.32 -8.57
N HIS A 49 -11.32 -13.64 -9.61
CA HIS A 49 -11.72 -12.24 -9.53
C HIS A 49 -12.86 -11.91 -10.48
N ALA A 50 -13.68 -10.93 -10.12
CA ALA A 50 -14.80 -10.43 -10.92
C ALA A 50 -14.37 -9.38 -11.96
N GLU A 51 -13.17 -9.55 -12.52
CA GLU A 51 -12.58 -8.68 -13.55
C GLU A 51 -12.71 -7.16 -13.26
N GLY A 52 -13.41 -6.40 -14.11
CA GLY A 52 -13.55 -4.94 -13.96
C GLY A 52 -14.26 -4.52 -12.66
N PHE A 53 -14.99 -5.43 -12.01
CA PHE A 53 -15.67 -5.18 -10.73
C PHE A 53 -14.67 -4.93 -9.59
N THR A 54 -13.41 -5.36 -9.72
CA THR A 54 -12.36 -5.04 -8.73
C THR A 54 -11.98 -3.55 -8.71
N GLY A 55 -12.41 -2.78 -9.73
CA GLY A 55 -12.13 -1.36 -9.87
C GLY A 55 -13.09 -0.47 -9.09
N GLU A 56 -14.08 0.11 -9.79
CA GLU A 56 -15.00 1.11 -9.22
C GLU A 56 -15.85 0.56 -8.06
N PRO A 57 -16.50 -0.62 -8.18
CA PRO A 57 -17.35 -1.16 -7.13
C PRO A 57 -16.60 -1.60 -5.86
N ALA A 58 -15.32 -1.99 -5.99
CA ALA A 58 -14.53 -2.50 -4.89
C ALA A 58 -13.43 -1.51 -4.48
N TYR A 59 -12.26 -1.54 -5.12
CA TYR A 59 -11.08 -0.75 -4.73
C TYR A 59 -11.38 0.75 -4.55
N PHE A 60 -12.00 1.40 -5.54
CA PHE A 60 -12.23 2.85 -5.46
C PHE A 60 -13.33 3.18 -4.45
N HIS A 61 -14.44 2.43 -4.45
CA HIS A 61 -15.54 2.64 -3.51
C HIS A 61 -15.05 2.59 -2.05
N HIS A 62 -14.27 1.57 -1.68
CA HIS A 62 -13.87 1.34 -0.31
C HIS A 62 -12.80 2.33 0.17
N ILE A 63 -11.77 2.60 -0.65
CA ILE A 63 -10.74 3.60 -0.29
C ILE A 63 -11.37 5.00 -0.18
N ILE A 64 -12.23 5.39 -1.13
CA ILE A 64 -12.88 6.71 -1.07
C ILE A 64 -13.80 6.82 0.14
N GLY A 65 -14.57 5.77 0.44
CA GLY A 65 -15.41 5.70 1.64
C GLY A 65 -14.60 5.85 2.92
N ALA A 66 -13.50 5.11 3.05
CA ALA A 66 -12.64 5.16 4.24
C ALA A 66 -11.98 6.54 4.41
N VAL A 67 -11.45 7.11 3.33
CA VAL A 67 -10.79 8.43 3.37
C VAL A 67 -11.80 9.52 3.68
N ARG A 68 -12.97 9.55 3.03
CA ARG A 68 -14.00 10.56 3.33
C ARG A 68 -14.48 10.48 4.77
N GLY A 69 -14.69 9.27 5.29
CA GLY A 69 -15.05 9.08 6.70
C GLY A 69 -13.96 9.55 7.66
N LEU A 70 -12.67 9.37 7.33
CA LEU A 70 -11.56 9.92 8.10
C LEU A 70 -11.56 11.45 8.09
N LEU A 71 -11.72 12.07 6.92
CA LEU A 71 -11.74 13.52 6.76
C LEU A 71 -12.92 14.15 7.52
N GLU A 72 -14.12 13.57 7.39
CA GLU A 72 -15.31 14.01 8.14
C GLU A 72 -15.10 13.89 9.65
N LYS A 73 -14.57 12.75 10.13
CA LYS A 73 -14.30 12.49 11.54
C LYS A 73 -13.30 13.47 12.16
N THR A 74 -12.32 13.91 11.38
CA THR A 74 -11.21 14.75 11.87
C THR A 74 -11.38 16.24 11.57
N GLY A 75 -12.28 16.59 10.64
CA GLY A 75 -12.39 17.94 10.10
C GLY A 75 -11.23 18.35 9.18
N LEU A 76 -10.33 17.42 8.85
CA LEU A 76 -9.21 17.66 7.93
C LEU A 76 -9.68 17.66 6.47
N THR A 77 -8.90 18.30 5.62
CA THR A 77 -9.06 18.25 4.16
C THR A 77 -7.86 17.57 3.50
N VAL A 78 -7.93 17.36 2.19
CA VAL A 78 -6.83 16.73 1.42
C VAL A 78 -5.57 17.62 1.40
N GLU A 79 -5.76 18.93 1.52
CA GLU A 79 -4.70 19.93 1.55
C GLU A 79 -3.83 19.79 2.80
N ASP A 80 -4.41 19.33 3.92
CA ASP A 80 -3.75 19.15 5.22
C ASP A 80 -2.73 18.00 5.28
N PHE A 81 -2.68 17.15 4.25
CA PHE A 81 -1.77 16.02 4.16
C PHE A 81 -0.64 16.33 3.18
N ASP A 82 0.61 16.17 3.59
CA ASP A 82 1.77 16.34 2.70
C ASP A 82 1.90 15.17 1.72
N TYR A 83 1.55 13.96 2.17
CA TYR A 83 1.64 12.75 1.37
C TYR A 83 0.44 11.82 1.57
N ALA A 84 0.17 11.00 0.56
CA ALA A 84 -0.84 9.95 0.64
C ALA A 84 -0.32 8.63 0.05
N VAL A 85 -0.56 7.53 0.75
CA VAL A 85 -0.22 6.17 0.33
C VAL A 85 -1.47 5.33 0.27
N PHE A 86 -1.88 5.01 -0.94
CA PHE A 86 -2.99 4.09 -1.21
C PHE A 86 -2.47 2.67 -1.46
N HIS A 87 -3.32 1.66 -1.31
CA HIS A 87 -3.00 0.31 -1.78
C HIS A 87 -2.63 0.31 -3.27
N GLN A 88 -1.67 -0.51 -3.68
CA GLN A 88 -1.08 -0.42 -5.02
C GLN A 88 -1.15 -1.76 -5.74
N PRO A 89 -2.32 -2.13 -6.30
CA PRO A 89 -2.45 -3.39 -7.05
C PRO A 89 -1.75 -3.33 -8.42
N ASN A 90 -1.51 -2.11 -8.91
CA ASN A 90 -0.75 -1.75 -10.11
C ASN A 90 -0.36 -0.26 -10.02
N GLY A 91 0.48 0.25 -10.93
CA GLY A 91 0.93 1.64 -10.91
C GLY A 91 -0.14 2.70 -11.22
N ARG A 92 -1.32 2.30 -11.72
CA ARG A 92 -2.39 3.24 -12.16
C ARG A 92 -3.44 3.50 -11.07
N PHE A 93 -3.84 2.48 -10.33
CA PHE A 93 -4.90 2.55 -9.33
C PHE A 93 -4.64 3.55 -8.19
N PRO A 94 -3.46 3.60 -7.54
CA PRO A 94 -3.19 4.57 -6.48
C PRO A 94 -3.25 6.01 -7.02
N LEU A 95 -2.78 6.25 -8.24
CA LEU A 95 -2.87 7.58 -8.87
C LEU A 95 -4.31 7.95 -9.26
N LYS A 96 -5.11 6.98 -9.72
CA LYS A 96 -6.51 7.21 -10.08
C LYS A 96 -7.38 7.50 -8.85
N VAL A 97 -7.16 6.81 -7.73
CA VAL A 97 -7.91 7.11 -6.49
C VAL A 97 -7.47 8.45 -5.88
N ALA A 98 -6.17 8.76 -5.94
CA ALA A 98 -5.65 10.07 -5.55
C ALA A 98 -6.36 11.20 -6.32
N GLN A 99 -6.44 11.09 -7.65
CA GLN A 99 -7.14 12.05 -8.49
C GLN A 99 -8.61 12.20 -8.12
N LYS A 100 -9.33 11.10 -7.86
CA LYS A 100 -10.74 11.12 -7.44
C LYS A 100 -10.96 11.80 -6.09
N LEU A 101 -9.97 11.71 -5.20
CA LEU A 101 -10.00 12.33 -3.88
C LEU A 101 -9.49 13.78 -3.91
N GLY A 102 -8.83 14.22 -4.98
CA GLY A 102 -8.26 15.57 -5.10
C GLY A 102 -6.80 15.67 -4.69
N PHE A 103 -6.11 14.55 -4.42
CA PHE A 103 -4.68 14.56 -4.13
C PHE A 103 -3.85 14.84 -5.40
N PRO A 104 -2.93 15.82 -5.38
CA PRO A 104 -1.93 15.98 -6.42
C PRO A 104 -1.06 14.72 -6.56
N LYS A 105 -0.63 14.41 -7.78
CA LYS A 105 0.18 13.22 -8.08
C LYS A 105 1.50 13.23 -7.30
N GLU A 106 2.04 14.41 -7.04
CA GLU A 106 3.31 14.66 -6.36
C GLU A 106 3.25 14.24 -4.88
N LYS A 107 2.07 14.31 -4.25
CA LYS A 107 1.84 13.83 -2.88
C LYS A 107 1.78 12.30 -2.79
N VAL A 108 1.60 11.59 -3.91
CA VAL A 108 1.41 10.12 -3.95
C VAL A 108 2.61 9.38 -4.53
N THR A 109 3.24 9.96 -5.54
CA THR A 109 4.34 9.33 -6.29
C THR A 109 5.51 8.88 -5.40
N PRO A 110 5.94 9.64 -4.37
CA PRO A 110 7.03 9.23 -3.49
C PRO A 110 6.73 7.94 -2.68
N GLY A 111 5.46 7.62 -2.43
CA GLY A 111 5.04 6.40 -1.76
C GLY A 111 4.86 5.19 -2.69
N LEU A 112 5.05 5.34 -4.01
CA LEU A 112 4.83 4.24 -4.96
C LEU A 112 5.97 3.21 -4.92
N VAL A 113 5.61 1.95 -4.72
CA VAL A 113 6.52 0.80 -4.73
C VAL A 113 6.15 -0.22 -5.80
N VAL A 114 4.87 -0.30 -6.19
CA VAL A 114 4.37 -1.27 -7.16
C VAL A 114 5.07 -1.24 -8.53
N PRO A 115 5.54 -0.09 -9.08
CA PRO A 115 6.26 -0.10 -10.36
C PRO A 115 7.63 -0.81 -10.29
N TYR A 116 8.16 -1.03 -9.08
CA TYR A 116 9.50 -1.58 -8.86
C TYR A 116 9.48 -2.99 -8.25
N ILE A 117 8.54 -3.26 -7.35
CA ILE A 117 8.43 -4.54 -6.62
C ILE A 117 7.31 -5.41 -7.19
N GLY A 118 6.23 -4.78 -7.66
CA GLY A 118 4.93 -5.41 -7.87
C GLY A 118 4.00 -5.24 -6.66
N ASN A 119 2.81 -5.83 -6.76
CA ASN A 119 1.80 -5.89 -5.72
C ASN A 119 2.16 -6.97 -4.70
N THR A 120 2.57 -6.54 -3.51
CA THR A 120 2.89 -7.39 -2.35
C THR A 120 1.67 -7.60 -1.42
N TYR A 121 0.46 -7.41 -1.97
CA TYR A 121 -0.81 -7.59 -1.27
C TYR A 121 -0.88 -6.71 -0.02
N ASN A 122 -1.02 -7.30 1.18
CA ASN A 122 -1.15 -6.58 2.44
C ASN A 122 0.02 -5.64 2.73
N ALA A 123 1.22 -5.99 2.26
CA ALA A 123 2.40 -5.15 2.47
C ALA A 123 2.48 -3.95 1.52
N SER A 124 1.64 -3.87 0.48
CA SER A 124 1.81 -2.90 -0.61
C SER A 124 1.73 -1.44 -0.13
N ALA A 125 0.67 -1.06 0.59
CA ALA A 125 0.57 0.29 1.16
C ALA A 125 1.61 0.53 2.27
N LEU A 126 1.93 -0.50 3.04
CA LEU A 126 2.85 -0.40 4.18
C LEU A 126 4.31 -0.23 3.76
N LEU A 127 4.72 -0.86 2.65
CA LEU A 127 6.01 -0.62 2.00
C LEU A 127 6.08 0.79 1.43
N GLY A 128 4.96 1.31 0.89
CA GLY A 128 4.87 2.71 0.48
C GLY A 128 5.04 3.69 1.65
N LEU A 129 4.45 3.39 2.81
CA LEU A 129 4.66 4.16 4.03
C LEU A 129 6.12 4.09 4.50
N ALA A 130 6.73 2.89 4.52
CA ALA A 130 8.14 2.74 4.88
C ALA A 130 9.06 3.57 3.96
N ARG A 131 8.80 3.53 2.65
CA ARG A 131 9.51 4.33 1.65
C ARG A 131 9.42 5.83 1.91
N LEU A 132 8.25 6.34 2.29
CA LEU A 132 8.13 7.75 2.69
C LEU A 132 8.95 8.06 3.94
N LEU A 133 8.87 7.20 4.96
CA LEU A 133 9.57 7.40 6.22
C LEU A 133 11.10 7.44 6.05
N ASP A 134 11.64 6.82 5.00
CA ASP A 134 13.06 6.86 4.67
C ASP A 134 13.57 8.27 4.26
N ALA A 135 12.69 9.18 3.82
CA ALA A 135 13.10 10.48 3.28
C ALA A 135 12.26 11.71 3.70
N ILE A 136 11.11 11.53 4.36
CA ILE A 136 10.16 12.61 4.69
C ILE A 136 10.69 13.63 5.74
N GLU A 137 10.15 14.85 5.83
CA GLU A 137 10.54 15.74 6.93
C GLU A 137 9.68 15.50 8.20
N PRO A 138 10.23 15.72 9.41
CA PRO A 138 9.41 15.78 10.62
C PRO A 138 8.30 16.82 10.51
N GLY A 139 7.20 16.58 11.22
CA GLY A 139 5.99 17.42 11.17
C GLY A 139 5.09 17.14 9.97
N SER A 140 5.57 16.41 8.95
CA SER A 140 4.72 16.05 7.81
C SER A 140 3.56 15.14 8.22
N ARG A 141 2.39 15.39 7.63
CA ARG A 141 1.20 14.55 7.79
C ARG A 141 1.03 13.61 6.60
N ILE A 142 0.79 12.33 6.89
CA ILE A 142 0.65 11.26 5.90
C ILE A 142 -0.74 10.63 6.03
N LEU A 143 -1.45 10.52 4.91
CA LEU A 143 -2.62 9.66 4.80
C LEU A 143 -2.20 8.27 4.31
N VAL A 144 -2.64 7.22 4.98
CA VAL A 144 -2.41 5.83 4.52
C VAL A 144 -3.74 5.10 4.44
N ALA A 145 -4.04 4.53 3.27
CA ALA A 145 -5.29 3.81 3.02
C ALA A 145 -5.03 2.46 2.32
N PRO A 146 -4.80 1.37 3.09
CA PRO A 146 -4.73 0.02 2.55
C PRO A 146 -6.13 -0.48 2.16
N PHE A 147 -6.19 -1.43 1.23
CA PHE A 147 -7.41 -2.06 0.74
C PHE A 147 -7.23 -3.57 0.70
N GLY A 148 -8.29 -4.29 1.07
CA GLY A 148 -8.43 -5.72 0.89
C GLY A 148 -9.75 -6.05 0.20
N SER A 149 -9.68 -6.90 -0.82
CA SER A 149 -10.87 -7.46 -1.48
C SER A 149 -11.70 -8.31 -0.53
N GLY A 150 -13.02 -8.34 -0.74
CA GLY A 150 -14.00 -8.95 0.19
C GLY A 150 -15.15 -8.08 0.70
N ALA A 151 -15.13 -6.74 0.83
CA ALA A 151 -14.01 -5.82 0.68
C ALA A 151 -14.02 -4.75 1.79
N GLY A 152 -12.84 -4.21 2.06
CA GLY A 152 -12.64 -3.22 3.12
C GLY A 152 -11.42 -2.34 2.89
N SER A 153 -11.48 -1.13 3.41
CA SER A 153 -10.34 -0.21 3.48
C SER A 153 -10.31 0.44 4.85
N ASP A 154 -9.11 0.56 5.39
CA ASP A 154 -8.82 1.48 6.46
C ASP A 154 -8.30 2.79 5.89
N ALA A 155 -8.38 3.87 6.67
CA ALA A 155 -7.71 5.14 6.43
C ALA A 155 -7.11 5.63 7.75
N TYR A 156 -5.83 6.00 7.72
CA TYR A 156 -5.08 6.49 8.87
C TYR A 156 -4.53 7.89 8.59
N SER A 157 -4.60 8.78 9.59
CA SER A 157 -3.81 10.02 9.64
C SER A 157 -2.62 9.82 10.57
N LEU A 158 -1.43 10.07 10.06
CA LEU A 158 -0.17 9.94 10.77
C LEU A 158 0.59 11.27 10.73
N VAL A 159 1.17 11.70 11.84
CA VAL A 159 2.11 12.84 11.89
C VAL A 159 3.50 12.34 12.21
N VAL A 160 4.46 12.69 11.37
CA VAL A 160 5.87 12.28 11.52
C VAL A 160 6.53 13.10 12.62
N THR A 161 7.33 12.45 13.46
CA THR A 161 8.05 13.11 14.56
C THR A 161 9.52 13.32 14.21
N GLU A 162 10.24 14.10 15.03
CA GLU A 162 11.69 14.28 14.91
C GLU A 162 12.49 12.96 15.00
N HIS A 163 11.92 11.91 15.62
CA HIS A 163 12.60 10.62 15.76
C HIS A 163 12.84 9.93 14.41
N VAL A 164 12.12 10.30 13.35
CA VAL A 164 12.31 9.74 12.00
C VAL A 164 13.75 9.95 11.50
N LYS A 165 14.37 11.10 11.81
CA LYS A 165 15.74 11.43 11.38
C LYS A 165 16.75 10.43 11.93
N GLN A 166 16.62 10.08 13.21
CA GLN A 166 17.50 9.09 13.83
C GLN A 166 17.20 7.68 13.33
N ALA A 167 15.92 7.33 13.14
CA ALA A 167 15.51 5.99 12.72
C ALA A 167 16.07 5.60 11.34
N ARG A 168 16.11 6.54 10.38
CA ARG A 168 16.68 6.33 9.02
C ARG A 168 18.09 5.76 9.02
N SER A 169 18.93 6.26 9.93
CA SER A 169 20.35 5.87 9.99
C SER A 169 20.59 4.43 10.48
N ARG A 170 19.55 3.73 10.96
CA ARG A 170 19.69 2.43 11.64
C ARG A 170 19.57 1.22 10.70
N GLY A 171 19.24 1.42 9.43
CA GLY A 171 18.95 0.32 8.51
C GLY A 171 19.08 0.70 7.05
N ARG A 172 18.80 -0.28 6.19
CA ARG A 172 18.70 -0.06 4.74
C ARG A 172 17.34 0.56 4.42
N THR A 173 17.36 1.54 3.52
CA THR A 173 16.14 2.14 2.96
C THR A 173 15.48 1.20 1.96
N ILE A 174 14.23 1.50 1.59
CA ILE A 174 13.54 0.82 0.48
C ILE A 174 14.34 1.00 -0.82
N GLU A 175 14.90 2.18 -1.08
CA GLU A 175 15.77 2.46 -2.22
C GLU A 175 17.01 1.54 -2.25
N ASP A 176 17.69 1.35 -1.11
CA ASP A 176 18.83 0.42 -1.02
C ASP A 176 18.43 -1.02 -1.33
N MET A 177 17.26 -1.45 -0.81
CA MET A 177 16.72 -2.79 -1.05
C MET A 177 16.33 -2.98 -2.53
N LEU A 178 15.75 -1.96 -3.16
CA LEU A 178 15.38 -1.96 -4.57
C LEU A 178 16.58 -1.98 -5.53
N ALA A 179 17.68 -1.36 -5.13
CA ALA A 179 18.94 -1.37 -5.88
C ALA A 179 19.63 -2.75 -5.81
N ASN A 180 19.47 -3.46 -4.70
CA ASN A 180 20.06 -4.79 -4.49
C ASN A 180 19.18 -5.92 -5.05
N LYS A 181 19.18 -6.07 -6.38
CA LYS A 181 18.37 -7.08 -7.08
C LYS A 181 19.13 -7.79 -8.20
N VAL A 182 18.65 -8.99 -8.54
CA VAL A 182 19.10 -9.78 -9.69
C VAL A 182 17.90 -10.03 -10.58
N TYR A 183 18.02 -9.68 -11.86
CA TYR A 183 17.00 -10.00 -12.86
C TYR A 183 17.13 -11.46 -13.29
N ILE A 184 15.98 -12.11 -13.49
CA ILE A 184 15.88 -13.49 -13.97
C ILE A 184 14.94 -13.55 -15.17
N ASP A 185 15.15 -14.52 -16.05
CA ASP A 185 14.21 -14.82 -17.13
C ASP A 185 12.95 -15.55 -16.62
N TYR A 186 11.96 -15.68 -17.49
CA TYR A 186 10.68 -16.31 -17.14
C TYR A 186 10.80 -17.81 -16.83
N ALA A 187 11.70 -18.55 -17.49
CA ALA A 187 11.86 -19.98 -17.24
C ALA A 187 12.43 -20.22 -15.83
N THR A 188 13.40 -19.41 -15.43
CA THR A 188 13.94 -19.40 -14.06
C THR A 188 12.85 -19.03 -13.05
N TYR A 189 12.06 -17.97 -13.30
CA TYR A 189 10.92 -17.59 -12.47
C TYR A 189 9.91 -18.74 -12.32
N ALA A 190 9.47 -19.33 -13.43
CA ALA A 190 8.47 -20.39 -13.46
C ALA A 190 8.95 -21.64 -12.69
N LYS A 191 10.25 -21.97 -12.79
CA LYS A 191 10.86 -23.04 -11.99
C LYS A 191 10.82 -22.72 -10.50
N VAL A 192 11.30 -21.54 -10.08
CA VAL A 192 11.37 -21.14 -8.66
C VAL A 192 9.98 -21.00 -8.03
N ARG A 193 8.98 -20.60 -8.82
CA ARG A 193 7.58 -20.49 -8.39
C ARG A 193 6.79 -21.80 -8.44
N GLY A 194 7.39 -22.89 -8.93
CA GLY A 194 6.71 -24.18 -9.05
C GLY A 194 5.59 -24.20 -10.10
N LEU A 195 5.72 -23.39 -11.16
CA LEU A 195 4.77 -23.36 -12.28
C LEU A 195 5.04 -24.45 -13.32
N VAL A 196 6.22 -25.08 -13.26
CA VAL A 196 6.63 -26.17 -14.15
C VAL A 196 6.52 -27.49 -13.40
N PHE A 197 5.66 -28.38 -13.88
CA PHE A 197 5.55 -29.74 -13.37
C PHE A 197 6.40 -30.68 -14.22
N ARG A 198 7.21 -31.52 -13.57
CA ARG A 198 7.88 -32.62 -14.26
C ARG A 198 6.87 -33.74 -14.43
N ILE A 199 6.65 -34.18 -15.65
CA ILE A 199 5.93 -35.43 -15.90
C ILE A 199 6.95 -36.55 -15.62
N GLU A 200 6.72 -37.32 -14.58
CA GLU A 200 7.46 -38.56 -14.30
C GLU A 200 6.92 -39.72 -15.14
#